data_AF-A0A2T5PCY6-F1
#
_entry.id   AF-A0A2T5PCY6-F1
#
_cell.length_a   1.000
_cell.length_b   1.000
_cell.length_c   1.000
_cell.angle_alpha   90.00
_cell.angle_beta   90.00
_cell.angle_gamma   90.00
#
_symmetry.space_group_name_H-M   'P 1'
#
loop_
_entity.id
_entity.type
_entity.pdbx_description
1 polymer ?
#
loop_
_entity_poly.entity_id
_entity_poly.type
_entity_poly.pdbx_seq_one_letter_code
_entity_poly.pdbx_strand_id
1 'polypeptide(L)'
;MSTDPQQLLADAQRVDLATACPDEFTSITNRIQQTTLQMLRIDTAAQWVAAVQQHGSERDALAAARAELADVTCRLDISTKAKEALRAGKARLREDARLHDARSAQVRKNLDHGAKCKTLQSAIQQAEMARDTKVRMLVDEGVPLEIAQSSARPTLDDIRRLKDEHEAMPALMTETASLMKSSAALVRHVYPETNSAA
;
A
#
# COMPACT_ATOMS: atom_id res chain seq x y z
N MET A 1 -24.39 16.93 -0.74
CA MET A 1 -23.98 16.17 0.46
C MET A 1 -22.77 16.89 1.02
N SER A 2 -22.83 17.43 2.25
CA SER A 2 -21.62 17.94 2.89
C SER A 2 -20.80 16.72 3.33
N THR A 3 -19.61 16.55 2.78
CA THR A 3 -18.69 15.48 3.18
C THR A 3 -18.24 15.74 4.62
N ASP A 4 -18.50 14.81 5.54
CA ASP A 4 -17.94 14.84 6.90
C ASP A 4 -16.51 14.24 6.89
N PRO A 5 -15.46 15.06 7.10
CA PRO A 5 -14.08 14.60 7.04
C PRO A 5 -13.71 13.59 8.13
N GLN A 6 -14.32 13.67 9.32
CA GLN A 6 -14.02 12.73 10.40
C GLN A 6 -14.57 11.34 10.08
N GLN A 7 -15.79 11.27 9.56
CA GLN A 7 -16.38 10.03 9.08
C GLN A 7 -15.56 9.42 7.93
N LEU A 8 -15.09 10.24 6.98
CA LEU A 8 -14.20 9.77 5.92
C LEU A 8 -12.89 9.20 6.47
N LEU A 9 -12.28 9.85 7.46
CA LEU A 9 -11.05 9.36 8.07
C LEU A 9 -11.27 8.00 8.75
N ALA A 10 -12.37 7.85 9.50
CA ALA A 10 -12.73 6.58 10.13
C ALA A 10 -12.97 5.47 9.09
N ASP A 11 -13.66 5.78 8.00
CA ASP A 11 -13.86 4.83 6.90
C ASP A 11 -12.54 4.45 6.23
N ALA A 12 -11.65 5.41 6.01
CA ALA A 12 -10.34 5.19 5.41
C ALA A 12 -9.44 4.31 6.29
N GLN A 13 -9.44 4.52 7.61
CA GLN A 13 -8.71 3.67 8.56
C GLN A 13 -9.23 2.22 8.55
N ARG A 14 -10.55 2.01 8.46
CA ARG A 14 -11.13 0.67 8.32
C ARG A 14 -10.72 0.01 7.00
N VAL A 15 -10.69 0.77 5.90
CA VAL A 15 -10.26 0.26 4.60
C VAL A 15 -8.79 -0.12 4.61
N ASP A 16 -7.94 0.69 5.23
CA ASP A 16 -6.51 0.43 5.35
C ASP A 16 -6.26 -0.82 6.22
N LEU A 17 -6.96 -0.97 7.35
CA LEU A 17 -6.92 -2.18 8.18
C LEU A 17 -7.33 -3.44 7.39
N ALA A 18 -8.43 -3.36 6.63
CA ALA A 18 -8.90 -4.47 5.81
C ALA A 18 -7.93 -4.85 4.68
N THR A 19 -7.18 -3.86 4.17
CA THR A 19 -6.18 -4.07 3.11
C THR A 19 -4.88 -4.66 3.66
N ALA A 20 -4.52 -4.30 4.89
CA ALA A 20 -3.32 -4.82 5.57
C ALA A 20 -3.43 -6.28 6.00
N CYS A 21 -4.65 -6.87 5.98
CA CYS A 21 -4.97 -8.22 6.42
C CYS A 21 -3.79 -9.21 6.31
N PRO A 22 -3.18 -9.63 7.43
CA PRO A 22 -1.99 -10.47 7.41
C PRO A 22 -2.22 -11.81 6.71
N ASP A 23 -1.23 -12.27 5.94
CA ASP A 23 -1.28 -13.57 5.27
C ASP A 23 -1.43 -14.73 6.29
N GLU A 24 -0.79 -14.59 7.45
CA GLU A 24 -0.92 -15.57 8.55
C GLU A 24 -2.37 -15.70 9.02
N PHE A 25 -3.07 -14.58 9.23
CA PHE A 25 -4.49 -14.58 9.62
C PHE A 25 -5.36 -15.27 8.56
N THR A 26 -5.11 -14.97 7.28
CA THR A 26 -5.83 -15.58 6.15
C THR A 26 -5.58 -17.09 6.08
N SER A 27 -4.32 -17.51 6.23
CA SER A 27 -3.91 -18.92 6.22
C SER A 27 -4.56 -19.71 7.35
N ILE A 28 -4.52 -19.19 8.59
CA ILE A 28 -5.14 -19.83 9.76
C ILE A 28 -6.65 -19.94 9.56
N THR A 29 -7.30 -18.86 9.12
CA THR A 29 -8.76 -18.86 8.90
C THR A 29 -9.19 -19.88 7.84
N ASN A 30 -8.46 -19.96 6.73
CA ASN A 30 -8.73 -20.94 5.68
C ASN A 30 -8.55 -22.38 6.18
N ARG A 31 -7.52 -22.64 7.00
CA ARG A 31 -7.31 -23.96 7.61
C ARG A 31 -8.43 -24.32 8.59
N ILE A 32 -8.88 -23.37 9.41
CA ILE A 32 -10.05 -23.58 10.29
C ILE A 32 -11.27 -23.96 9.44
N GLN A 33 -11.59 -23.20 8.40
CA GLN A 33 -12.72 -23.47 7.51
C GLN A 33 -12.62 -24.85 6.85
N GLN A 34 -11.44 -25.23 6.36
CA GLN A 34 -11.21 -26.54 5.76
C GLN A 34 -11.44 -27.67 6.77
N THR A 35 -10.92 -27.55 7.98
CA THR A 35 -11.13 -28.54 9.04
C THR A 35 -12.61 -28.61 9.45
N THR A 36 -13.30 -27.47 9.57
CA THR A 36 -14.75 -27.45 9.82
C THR A 36 -15.52 -28.17 8.71
N LEU A 37 -15.18 -27.95 7.44
CA LEU A 37 -15.81 -28.66 6.31
C LEU A 37 -15.55 -30.17 6.34
N GLN A 38 -14.38 -30.61 6.81
CA GLN A 38 -14.09 -32.03 7.03
C GLN A 38 -14.92 -32.61 8.17
N MET A 39 -15.07 -31.86 9.27
CA MET A 39 -15.88 -32.25 10.42
C MET A 39 -17.35 -32.46 10.03
N LEU A 40 -17.90 -31.65 9.12
CA LEU A 40 -19.26 -31.82 8.58
C LEU A 40 -19.49 -33.17 7.89
N ARG A 41 -18.43 -33.91 7.51
CA ARG A 41 -18.54 -35.24 6.91
C ARG A 41 -18.58 -36.37 7.94
N ILE A 42 -18.29 -36.07 9.21
CA ILE A 42 -18.36 -37.03 10.31
C ILE A 42 -19.82 -37.09 10.77
N ASP A 43 -20.32 -38.30 10.99
CA ASP A 43 -21.68 -38.51 11.48
C ASP A 43 -21.91 -37.83 12.84
N THR A 44 -23.11 -37.26 13.03
CA THR A 44 -23.44 -36.50 14.24
C THR A 44 -23.44 -37.36 15.50
N ALA A 45 -23.72 -38.66 15.42
CA ALA A 45 -23.61 -39.56 16.57
C ALA A 45 -22.14 -39.77 16.97
N ALA A 46 -21.22 -39.87 16.00
CA ALA A 46 -19.78 -39.96 16.30
C ALA A 46 -19.26 -38.65 16.91
N GLN A 47 -19.71 -37.49 16.42
CA GLN A 47 -19.39 -36.18 17.02
C GLN A 47 -19.94 -36.07 18.45
N TRP A 48 -21.15 -36.57 18.69
CA TRP A 48 -21.74 -36.63 20.04
C TRP A 48 -20.89 -37.46 21.00
N VAL A 49 -20.52 -38.68 20.61
CA VAL A 49 -19.67 -39.55 21.44
C VAL A 49 -18.33 -38.89 21.75
N ALA A 50 -17.68 -38.27 20.76
CA ALA A 50 -16.43 -37.54 20.96
C ALA A 50 -16.60 -36.36 21.93
N ALA A 51 -17.69 -35.59 21.81
CA ALA A 51 -17.97 -34.47 22.71
C ALA A 51 -18.20 -34.94 24.15
N VAL A 52 -18.94 -36.03 24.36
CA VAL A 52 -19.13 -36.63 25.70
C VAL A 52 -17.80 -37.12 26.27
N GLN A 53 -16.93 -37.73 25.46
CA GLN A 53 -15.59 -38.15 25.88
C GLN A 53 -14.70 -36.95 26.26
N GLN A 54 -14.79 -35.85 25.52
CA GLN A 54 -14.02 -34.63 25.76
C GLN A 54 -14.46 -33.89 27.03
N HIS A 55 -15.77 -33.80 27.27
CA HIS A 55 -16.35 -33.00 28.36
C HIS A 55 -16.74 -33.81 29.60
N GLY A 56 -16.68 -35.15 29.52
CA GLY A 56 -16.90 -36.08 30.64
C GLY A 56 -18.37 -36.41 30.92
N SER A 57 -19.33 -35.66 30.38
CA SER A 57 -20.76 -35.94 30.52
C SER A 57 -21.57 -35.43 29.33
N GLU A 58 -22.75 -36.02 29.13
CA GLU A 58 -23.73 -35.58 28.11
C GLU A 58 -24.19 -34.14 28.34
N ARG A 59 -24.42 -33.79 29.61
CA ARG A 59 -24.86 -32.45 30.00
C ARG A 59 -23.79 -31.41 29.67
N ASP A 60 -22.53 -31.69 29.97
CA ASP A 60 -21.43 -30.76 29.77
C ASP A 60 -21.09 -30.64 28.28
N ALA A 61 -21.16 -31.74 27.51
CA ALA A 61 -21.03 -31.72 26.06
C ALA A 61 -22.10 -30.85 25.39
N LEU A 62 -23.36 -30.97 25.80
CA LEU A 62 -24.45 -30.15 25.27
C LEU A 62 -24.30 -28.67 25.68
N ALA A 63 -23.85 -28.40 26.90
CA ALA A 63 -23.58 -27.03 27.35
C ALA A 63 -22.44 -26.38 26.55
N ALA A 64 -21.36 -27.13 26.28
CA ALA A 64 -20.25 -26.68 25.44
C ALA A 64 -20.71 -26.37 24.01
N ALA A 65 -21.47 -27.27 23.37
CA ALA A 65 -22.00 -27.05 22.02
C ALA A 65 -22.90 -25.80 21.92
N ARG A 66 -23.71 -25.52 22.96
CA ARG A 66 -24.53 -24.29 23.02
C ARG A 66 -23.68 -23.03 23.15
N ALA A 67 -22.61 -23.09 23.94
CA ALA A 67 -21.68 -21.97 24.09
C ALA A 67 -20.93 -21.69 22.76
N GLU A 68 -20.47 -22.74 22.07
CA GLU A 68 -19.85 -22.62 20.75
C GLU A 68 -20.81 -22.02 19.71
N LEU A 69 -22.07 -22.46 19.69
CA LEU A 69 -23.08 -21.88 18.81
C LEU A 69 -23.28 -20.39 19.09
N ALA A 70 -23.33 -19.99 20.37
CA ALA A 70 -23.44 -18.58 20.74
C ALA A 70 -22.23 -17.76 20.28
N ASP A 71 -21.00 -18.28 20.45
CA ASP A 71 -19.78 -17.63 19.96
C ASP A 71 -19.80 -17.45 18.45
N VAL A 72 -20.05 -18.53 17.70
CA VAL A 72 -20.07 -18.49 16.22
C VAL A 72 -21.15 -17.54 15.71
N THR A 73 -22.32 -17.51 16.35
CA THR A 73 -23.41 -16.59 15.99
C THR A 73 -23.01 -15.13 16.24
N CYS A 74 -22.37 -14.84 17.38
CA CYS A 74 -21.86 -13.50 17.70
C CYS A 74 -20.81 -13.05 16.67
N ARG A 75 -19.84 -13.90 16.35
CA ARG A 75 -18.82 -13.59 15.33
C ARG A 75 -19.43 -13.37 13.95
N LEU A 76 -20.45 -14.14 13.57
CA LEU A 76 -21.16 -13.97 12.31
C LEU A 76 -21.82 -12.58 12.23
N ASP A 77 -22.54 -12.17 13.28
CA ASP A 77 -23.16 -10.84 13.35
C ASP A 77 -22.12 -9.71 13.25
N ILE A 78 -21.05 -9.78 14.04
CA ILE A 78 -19.96 -8.79 14.00
C ILE A 78 -19.32 -8.72 12.61
N SER A 79 -19.01 -9.87 12.01
CA SER A 79 -18.39 -9.93 10.68
C SER A 79 -19.30 -9.39 9.58
N THR A 80 -20.62 -9.61 9.69
CA THR A 80 -21.62 -9.09 8.75
C THR A 80 -21.70 -7.58 8.83
N LYS A 81 -21.80 -7.03 10.05
CA LYS A 81 -21.78 -5.57 10.29
C LYS A 81 -20.48 -4.95 9.80
N ALA A 82 -19.34 -5.58 10.07
CA ALA A 82 -18.04 -5.11 9.59
C ALA A 82 -17.96 -5.09 8.05
N LYS A 83 -18.48 -6.13 7.38
CA LYS A 83 -18.55 -6.21 5.91
C LYS A 83 -19.41 -5.09 5.32
N GLU A 84 -20.57 -4.81 5.91
CA GLU A 84 -21.46 -3.73 5.47
C GLU A 84 -20.83 -2.35 5.70
N ALA A 85 -20.27 -2.12 6.88
CA ALA A 85 -19.56 -0.88 7.20
C ALA A 85 -18.39 -0.64 6.24
N LEU A 86 -17.60 -1.67 5.93
CA LEU A 86 -16.51 -1.59 4.96
C LEU A 86 -17.01 -1.28 3.55
N ARG A 87 -18.11 -1.89 3.11
CA ARG A 87 -18.73 -1.62 1.81
C ARG A 87 -19.19 -0.17 1.71
N ALA A 88 -19.90 0.32 2.74
CA ALA A 88 -20.40 1.68 2.79
C ALA A 88 -19.25 2.71 2.85
N GLY A 89 -18.22 2.46 3.66
CA GLY A 89 -17.03 3.30 3.74
C GLY A 89 -16.28 3.39 2.42
N LYS A 90 -16.07 2.25 1.73
CA LYS A 90 -15.49 2.24 0.38
C LYS A 90 -16.32 3.01 -0.64
N ALA A 91 -17.66 3.01 -0.53
CA ALA A 91 -18.52 3.80 -1.41
C ALA A 91 -18.32 5.30 -1.16
N ARG A 92 -18.41 5.75 0.10
CA ARG A 92 -18.21 7.16 0.47
C ARG A 92 -16.84 7.69 0.05
N LEU A 93 -15.78 6.92 0.24
CA LEU A 93 -14.43 7.31 -0.19
C LEU A 93 -14.30 7.45 -1.72
N ARG A 94 -15.07 6.68 -2.50
CA ARG A 94 -15.08 6.78 -3.98
C ARG A 94 -15.94 7.93 -4.48
N GLU A 95 -17.04 8.23 -3.79
CA GLU A 95 -17.96 9.31 -4.13
C GLU A 95 -17.39 10.69 -3.79
N ASP A 96 -16.41 10.77 -2.88
CA ASP A 96 -15.76 12.04 -2.57
C ASP A 96 -14.84 12.50 -3.71
N ALA A 97 -15.29 13.57 -4.39
CA ALA A 97 -14.60 14.13 -5.54
C ALA A 97 -13.19 14.64 -5.20
N ARG A 98 -12.98 15.26 -4.03
CA ARG A 98 -11.67 15.80 -3.65
C ARG A 98 -10.64 14.69 -3.43
N LEU A 99 -11.05 13.60 -2.78
CA LEU A 99 -10.20 12.41 -2.65
C LEU A 99 -9.87 11.79 -4.01
N HIS A 100 -10.85 11.68 -4.91
CA HIS A 100 -10.64 11.15 -6.25
C HIS A 100 -9.65 12.00 -7.06
N ASP A 101 -9.81 13.32 -7.02
CA ASP A 101 -8.92 14.26 -7.71
C ASP A 101 -7.51 14.23 -7.13
N ALA A 102 -7.38 14.19 -5.80
CA ALA A 102 -6.10 14.07 -5.12
C ALA A 102 -5.38 12.76 -5.49
N ARG A 103 -6.12 11.64 -5.52
CA ARG A 103 -5.56 10.36 -5.95
C ARG A 103 -5.08 10.42 -7.40
N SER A 104 -5.87 11.01 -8.28
CA SER A 104 -5.52 11.17 -9.70
C SER A 104 -4.30 12.08 -9.89
N ALA A 105 -4.18 13.16 -9.11
CA ALA A 105 -3.00 14.01 -9.08
C ALA A 105 -1.76 13.23 -8.60
N GLN A 106 -1.90 12.39 -7.58
CA GLN A 106 -0.80 11.60 -7.05
C GLN A 106 -0.32 10.51 -8.03
N VAL A 107 -1.25 9.86 -8.73
CA VAL A 107 -0.92 8.94 -9.84
C VAL A 107 -0.13 9.66 -10.93
N ARG A 108 -0.59 10.84 -11.36
CA ARG A 108 0.12 11.64 -12.37
C ARG A 108 1.53 12.01 -11.90
N LYS A 109 1.70 12.53 -10.69
CA LYS A 109 3.01 12.83 -10.10
C LYS A 109 3.94 11.61 -10.11
N ASN A 110 3.43 10.44 -9.76
CA ASN A 110 4.25 9.22 -9.75
C ASN A 110 4.70 8.80 -11.16
N LEU A 111 3.82 8.94 -12.16
CA LEU A 111 4.15 8.69 -13.56
C LEU A 111 5.16 9.71 -14.09
N ASP A 112 4.97 10.99 -13.76
CA ASP A 112 5.87 12.08 -14.13
C ASP A 112 7.26 11.89 -13.52
N HIS A 113 7.33 11.47 -12.25
CA HIS A 113 8.59 11.09 -11.61
C HIS A 113 9.27 9.94 -12.37
N GLY A 114 8.52 8.88 -12.72
CA GLY A 114 9.06 7.77 -13.50
C GLY A 114 9.55 8.18 -14.89
N ALA A 115 8.84 9.09 -15.57
CA ALA A 115 9.29 9.65 -16.84
C ALA A 115 10.56 10.50 -16.67
N LYS A 116 10.59 11.35 -15.64
CA LYS A 116 11.72 12.21 -15.31
C LYS A 116 12.99 11.40 -15.01
N CYS A 117 12.89 10.29 -14.28
CA CYS A 117 14.03 9.38 -14.07
C CYS A 117 14.65 8.92 -15.39
N LYS A 118 13.82 8.45 -16.34
CA LYS A 118 14.29 7.97 -17.65
C LYS A 118 14.93 9.09 -18.47
N THR A 119 14.33 10.28 -18.44
CA THR A 119 14.87 11.47 -19.12
C THR A 119 16.21 11.90 -18.52
N LEU A 120 16.34 11.95 -17.19
CA LEU A 120 17.59 12.27 -16.50
C LEU A 120 18.68 11.24 -16.82
N GLN A 121 18.35 9.95 -16.79
CA GLN A 121 19.29 8.89 -17.16
C GLN A 121 19.83 9.07 -18.59
N SER A 122 18.93 9.38 -19.53
CA SER A 122 19.32 9.64 -20.93
C SER A 122 20.17 10.91 -21.05
N ALA A 123 19.81 11.97 -20.32
CA ALA A 123 20.56 13.23 -20.31
C ALA A 123 21.96 13.08 -19.72
N ILE A 124 22.13 12.27 -18.66
CA ILE A 124 23.43 11.94 -18.07
C ILE A 124 24.31 11.25 -19.11
N GLN A 125 23.80 10.22 -19.78
CA GLN A 125 24.54 9.48 -20.82
C GLN A 125 24.95 10.41 -21.98
N GLN A 126 24.03 11.25 -22.45
CA GLN A 126 24.32 12.21 -23.51
C GLN A 126 25.37 13.25 -23.06
N ALA A 127 25.29 13.75 -21.83
CA ALA A 127 26.24 14.72 -21.31
C ALA A 127 27.65 14.14 -21.15
N GLU A 128 27.77 12.89 -20.69
CA GLU A 128 29.03 12.16 -20.59
C GLU A 128 29.65 11.95 -21.98
N MET A 129 28.87 11.44 -22.95
CA MET A 129 29.33 11.24 -24.33
C MET A 129 29.72 12.55 -25.02
N ALA A 130 28.93 13.61 -24.86
CA ALA A 130 29.20 14.91 -25.44
C ALA A 130 30.49 15.52 -24.88
N ARG A 131 30.69 15.39 -23.56
CA ARG A 131 31.92 15.84 -22.91
C ARG A 131 33.13 15.07 -23.42
N ASP A 132 33.07 13.75 -23.48
CA ASP A 132 34.17 12.92 -23.98
C ASP A 132 34.52 13.23 -25.43
N THR A 133 33.50 13.46 -26.27
CA THR A 133 33.67 13.89 -27.66
C THR A 133 34.36 15.25 -27.71
N LYS A 134 33.95 16.21 -26.87
CA LYS A 134 34.55 17.54 -26.85
C LYS A 134 36.01 17.51 -26.37
N VAL A 135 36.33 16.68 -25.37
CA VAL A 135 37.72 16.48 -24.92
C VAL A 135 38.57 15.95 -26.07
N ARG A 136 38.10 14.91 -26.80
CA ARG A 136 38.83 14.37 -27.95
C ARG A 136 39.06 15.43 -29.02
N MET A 137 38.03 16.18 -29.41
CA MET A 137 38.16 17.24 -30.39
C MET A 137 39.21 18.30 -30.00
N LEU A 138 39.20 18.75 -28.74
CA LEU A 138 40.17 19.75 -28.26
C LEU A 138 41.60 19.19 -28.29
N VAL A 139 41.78 17.91 -27.93
CA VAL A 139 43.09 17.24 -28.03
C VAL A 139 43.54 17.11 -29.47
N ASP A 140 42.63 16.76 -30.40
CA ASP A 140 42.93 16.67 -31.83
C ASP A 140 43.28 18.05 -32.43
N GLU A 141 42.72 19.13 -31.89
CA GLU A 141 43.06 20.53 -32.20
C GLU A 141 44.40 20.99 -31.56
N GLY A 142 45.08 20.13 -30.81
CA GLY A 142 46.39 20.37 -30.20
C GLY A 142 46.36 20.95 -28.78
N VAL A 143 45.20 20.98 -28.12
CA VAL A 143 45.08 21.41 -26.72
C VAL A 143 45.59 20.28 -25.80
N PRO A 144 46.49 20.56 -24.83
CA PRO A 144 46.91 19.55 -23.85
C PRO A 144 45.72 18.93 -23.12
N LEU A 145 45.79 17.61 -22.86
CA LEU A 145 44.67 16.83 -22.31
C LEU A 145 44.08 17.44 -21.03
N GLU A 146 44.92 17.93 -20.12
CA GLU A 146 44.49 18.55 -18.85
C GLU A 146 43.66 19.83 -19.07
N ILE A 147 44.06 20.63 -20.07
CA ILE A 147 43.34 21.84 -20.47
C ILE A 147 42.05 21.46 -21.20
N ALA A 148 42.10 20.46 -22.09
CA ALA A 148 40.91 19.94 -22.77
C ALA A 148 39.87 19.40 -21.77
N GLN A 149 40.30 18.67 -20.74
CA GLN A 149 39.43 18.14 -19.69
C GLN A 149 38.82 19.23 -18.82
N SER A 150 39.59 20.26 -18.46
CA SER A 150 39.09 21.38 -17.64
C SER A 150 38.18 22.34 -18.41
N SER A 151 38.37 22.47 -19.73
CA SER A 151 37.59 23.38 -20.59
C SER A 151 36.40 22.74 -21.30
N ALA A 152 36.34 21.41 -21.39
CA ALA A 152 35.25 20.70 -22.06
C ALA A 152 33.90 20.99 -21.40
N ARG A 153 32.91 21.32 -22.25
CA ARG A 153 31.49 21.45 -21.90
C ARG A 153 30.74 20.24 -22.49
N PRO A 154 29.75 19.66 -21.79
CA PRO A 154 29.29 19.96 -20.42
C PRO A 154 30.38 19.78 -19.37
N THR A 155 30.32 20.55 -18.28
CA THR A 155 31.30 20.42 -17.18
C THR A 155 31.03 19.16 -16.35
N LEU A 156 32.01 18.72 -15.56
CA LEU A 156 31.80 17.63 -14.60
C LEU A 156 30.76 18.00 -13.53
N ASP A 157 30.65 19.27 -13.16
CA ASP A 157 29.64 19.74 -12.21
C ASP A 157 28.23 19.70 -12.81
N ASP A 158 28.07 19.98 -14.11
CA ASP A 158 26.77 19.84 -14.81
C ASP A 158 26.30 18.37 -14.78
N ILE A 159 27.22 17.44 -15.08
CA ILE A 159 26.93 16.00 -15.04
C ILE A 159 26.62 15.55 -13.60
N ARG A 160 27.36 16.06 -12.61
CA ARG A 160 27.10 15.75 -11.19
C ARG A 160 25.71 16.21 -10.76
N ARG A 161 25.30 17.43 -11.11
CA ARG A 161 23.95 17.93 -10.81
C ARG A 161 22.85 17.04 -11.38
N LEU A 162 23.01 16.56 -12.61
CA LEU A 162 22.06 15.63 -13.23
C LEU A 162 22.00 14.29 -12.47
N LYS A 163 23.15 13.78 -12.01
CA LYS A 163 23.24 12.56 -11.20
C LYS A 163 22.59 12.75 -9.83
N ASP A 164 22.88 13.84 -9.14
CA ASP A 164 22.30 14.17 -7.83
C ASP A 164 20.76 14.27 -7.93
N GLU A 165 20.25 14.91 -8.98
CA GLU A 165 18.81 14.99 -9.22
C GLU A 165 18.20 13.61 -9.49
N HIS A 166 18.87 12.78 -10.30
CA HIS A 166 18.44 11.41 -10.58
C HIS A 166 18.42 10.54 -9.32
N GLU A 167 19.42 10.68 -8.44
CA GLU A 167 19.54 9.96 -7.17
C GLU A 167 18.46 10.36 -6.15
N ALA A 168 17.95 11.59 -6.21
CA ALA A 168 16.85 12.04 -5.35
C ALA A 168 15.47 11.49 -5.77
N MET A 169 15.29 11.12 -7.05
CA MET A 169 13.98 10.72 -7.58
C MET A 169 13.34 9.50 -6.90
N PRO A 170 14.06 8.40 -6.57
CA PRO A 170 13.46 7.25 -5.89
C PRO A 170 12.83 7.58 -4.54
N ALA A 171 13.39 8.53 -3.79
CA ALA A 171 12.83 8.98 -2.53
C ALA A 171 11.47 9.68 -2.74
N LEU A 172 11.39 10.59 -3.71
CA LEU A 172 10.15 11.29 -4.08
C LEU A 172 9.08 10.32 -4.58
N MET A 173 9.46 9.29 -5.35
CA MET A 173 8.55 8.23 -5.78
C MET A 173 8.04 7.40 -4.60
N THR A 174 8.91 7.07 -3.65
CA THR A 174 8.55 6.29 -2.46
C THR A 174 7.56 7.05 -1.57
N GLU A 175 7.81 8.34 -1.33
CA GLU A 175 6.89 9.22 -0.62
C GLU A 175 5.54 9.27 -1.35
N THR A 176 5.57 9.46 -2.67
CA THR A 176 4.37 9.56 -3.49
C THR A 176 3.54 8.27 -3.44
N ALA A 177 4.21 7.12 -3.54
CA ALA A 177 3.60 5.81 -3.45
C ALA A 177 3.06 5.50 -2.05
N SER A 178 3.67 6.00 -0.98
CA SER A 178 3.18 5.82 0.38
C SER A 178 1.79 6.44 0.57
N LEU A 179 1.58 7.66 0.06
CA LEU A 179 0.29 8.34 0.07
C LEU A 179 -0.77 7.61 -0.78
N MET A 180 -0.36 6.90 -1.83
CA MET A 180 -1.28 6.12 -2.65
C MET A 180 -1.70 4.79 -2.00
N LYS A 181 -0.89 4.25 -1.08
CA LYS A 181 -1.17 2.98 -0.39
C LYS A 181 -2.14 3.12 0.77
N SER A 182 -2.18 4.29 1.43
CA SER A 182 -3.06 4.53 2.57
C SER A 182 -4.16 5.52 2.21
N SER A 183 -5.41 5.04 2.29
CA SER A 183 -6.59 5.89 2.16
C SER A 183 -6.64 6.92 3.27
N ALA A 184 -6.23 6.56 4.50
CA ALA A 184 -6.24 7.48 5.63
C ALA A 184 -5.20 8.61 5.47
N ALA A 185 -4.02 8.29 4.93
CA ALA A 185 -3.02 9.29 4.60
C ALA A 185 -3.54 10.26 3.52
N LEU A 186 -4.24 9.75 2.51
CA LEU A 186 -4.87 10.57 1.48
C LEU A 186 -5.96 11.50 2.06
N VAL A 187 -6.80 10.99 2.98
CA VAL A 187 -7.80 11.83 3.67
C VAL A 187 -7.14 12.95 4.45
N ARG A 188 -6.10 12.67 5.24
CA ARG A 188 -5.36 13.70 6.00
C ARG A 188 -4.70 14.72 5.09
N HIS A 189 -4.21 14.29 3.91
CA HIS A 189 -3.62 15.18 2.92
C HIS A 189 -4.65 16.17 2.34
N VAL A 190 -5.89 15.72 2.09
CA VAL A 190 -6.96 16.55 1.51
C VAL A 190 -7.70 17.37 2.56
N TYR A 191 -7.84 16.84 3.78
CA TYR A 191 -8.57 17.45 4.90
C TYR A 191 -7.67 17.56 6.15
N PRO A 192 -6.75 18.54 6.18
CA PRO A 192 -5.74 18.64 7.25
C PRO A 192 -6.33 18.92 8.64
N GLU A 193 -7.51 19.53 8.74
CA GLU A 193 -8.20 19.80 10.02
C GLU A 193 -8.59 18.52 10.78
N THR A 194 -8.59 17.35 10.11
CA THR A 194 -8.82 16.05 10.77
C THR A 194 -7.67 15.61 11.68
N ASN A 195 -6.52 16.30 11.67
CA ASN A 195 -5.41 16.04 12.59
C ASN A 195 -5.62 16.62 14.00
N SER A 196 -6.59 17.53 14.19
CA SER A 196 -6.73 18.31 15.43
C SER A 196 -7.64 17.68 16.50
N ALA A 197 -8.05 16.42 16.35
CA ALA A 197 -9.01 15.75 17.23
C ALA A 197 -8.47 14.47 17.88
N ALA A 198 -7.18 14.44 18.23
CA ALA A 198 -6.55 13.37 19.01
C ALA A 198 -6.40 13.76 20.49
#